data_AF-A0A1A0V7R3-F1
#
_entry.id   AF-A0A1A0V7R3-F1
#
_cell.length_a   1.000
_cell.length_b   1.000
_cell.length_c   1.000
_cell.angle_alpha   90.00
_cell.angle_beta   90.00
_cell.angle_gamma   90.00
#
_symmetry.space_group_name_H-M   'P 1'
#
loop_
_entity.id
_entity.type
_entity.pdbx_description
1 polymer ?
#
loop_
_entity_poly.entity_id
_entity_poly.type
_entity_poly.pdbx_seq_one_letter_code
_entity_poly.pdbx_strand_id
1 'polypeptide(L)'
;MKETPMTDNRCAEPDYDRRANRYDLPRALRLALADIREDDSAVEILYDEIGDCPHCWRGISRVLAGAVIGMGLSQANDDKELVEAQLEKQLAAALDGQ
;
A
#
# COMPACT_ATOMS: atom_id res chain seq x y z
N MET A 1 -16.20 -6.79 -22.48
CA MET A 1 -15.68 -6.57 -21.12
C MET A 1 -15.02 -7.86 -20.69
N LYS A 2 -13.69 -7.88 -20.51
CA LYS A 2 -13.03 -9.05 -19.93
C LYS A 2 -13.35 -9.06 -18.44
N GLU A 3 -13.91 -10.15 -17.96
CA GLU A 3 -14.10 -10.39 -16.53
C GLU A 3 -12.71 -10.40 -15.89
N THR A 4 -12.37 -9.34 -15.15
CA THR A 4 -11.18 -9.31 -14.32
C THR A 4 -11.32 -10.43 -13.31
N PRO A 5 -10.36 -11.36 -13.18
CA PRO A 5 -10.51 -12.49 -12.27
C PRO A 5 -10.77 -11.97 -10.85
N MET A 6 -11.93 -12.31 -10.30
CA MET A 6 -12.29 -12.07 -8.90
C MET A 6 -11.49 -13.00 -7.98
N THR A 7 -10.18 -12.88 -7.92
CA THR A 7 -9.35 -13.69 -7.03
C THR A 7 -8.33 -12.86 -6.26
N ASP A 8 -8.66 -11.62 -5.90
CA ASP A 8 -8.02 -10.99 -4.74
C ASP A 8 -8.92 -11.24 -3.52
N ASN A 9 -8.35 -11.83 -2.48
CA ASN A 9 -9.03 -12.14 -1.22
C ASN A 9 -9.71 -10.91 -0.60
N ARG A 10 -9.25 -9.70 -0.92
CA ARG A 10 -9.90 -8.45 -0.49
C ARG A 10 -11.29 -8.23 -1.09
N CYS A 11 -11.54 -8.75 -2.28
CA CYS A 11 -12.82 -8.59 -2.97
C CYS A 11 -13.91 -9.44 -2.31
N ALA A 12 -13.53 -10.39 -1.47
CA ALA A 12 -14.42 -11.16 -0.60
C ALA A 12 -14.65 -10.49 0.77
N GLU A 13 -13.97 -9.38 1.10
CA GLU A 13 -14.15 -8.64 2.36
C GLU A 13 -15.16 -7.50 2.16
N PRO A 14 -16.40 -7.62 2.69
CA PRO A 14 -17.43 -6.60 2.54
C PRO A 14 -17.20 -5.37 3.43
N ASP A 15 -16.48 -5.53 4.56
CA ASP A 15 -16.19 -4.43 5.47
C ASP A 15 -15.05 -3.56 4.91
N TYR A 16 -15.36 -2.30 4.65
CA TYR A 16 -14.41 -1.35 4.09
C TYR A 16 -13.19 -1.12 4.99
N ASP A 17 -13.39 -0.92 6.29
CA ASP A 17 -12.31 -0.59 7.23
C ASP A 17 -11.43 -1.82 7.46
N ARG A 18 -12.06 -2.99 7.57
CA ARG A 18 -11.32 -4.24 7.68
C ARG A 18 -10.52 -4.55 6.42
N ARG A 19 -11.09 -4.31 5.24
CA ARG A 19 -10.38 -4.47 3.97
C ARG A 19 -9.20 -3.50 3.85
N ALA A 20 -9.42 -2.23 4.19
CA ALA A 20 -8.40 -1.21 4.12
C ALA A 20 -7.21 -1.55 5.02
N ASN A 21 -7.45 -1.95 6.26
CA ASN A 21 -6.40 -2.27 7.22
C ASN A 21 -5.70 -3.60 6.90
N ARG A 22 -6.44 -4.64 6.50
CA ARG A 22 -5.88 -5.99 6.30
C ARG A 22 -5.14 -6.14 4.98
N TYR A 23 -5.63 -5.50 3.92
CA TYR A 23 -5.12 -5.73 2.56
C TYR A 23 -4.52 -4.47 1.94
N ASP A 24 -5.22 -3.34 2.00
CA ASP A 24 -4.82 -2.14 1.25
C ASP A 24 -3.63 -1.45 1.92
N LEU A 25 -3.61 -1.41 3.25
CA LEU A 25 -2.57 -0.78 4.05
C LEU A 25 -1.19 -1.43 3.89
N PRO A 26 -1.02 -2.75 4.09
CA PRO A 26 0.27 -3.40 3.88
C PRO A 26 0.77 -3.30 2.44
N ARG A 27 -0.13 -3.34 1.43
CA ARG A 27 0.24 -3.23 0.01
C ARG A 27 0.68 -1.80 -0.34
N ALA A 28 -0.04 -0.80 0.13
CA ALA A 28 0.32 0.61 -0.07
C ALA A 28 1.68 0.94 0.56
N LEU A 29 1.94 0.46 1.78
CA LEU A 29 3.22 0.68 2.47
C LEU A 29 4.38 -0.03 1.77
N ARG A 30 4.17 -1.28 1.31
CA ARG A 30 5.16 -2.01 0.50
C ARG A 30 5.48 -1.28 -0.81
N LEU A 31 4.46 -0.74 -1.47
CA LEU A 31 4.63 0.01 -2.72
C LEU A 31 5.42 1.31 -2.49
N ALA A 32 5.10 2.06 -1.43
CA ALA A 32 5.83 3.27 -1.07
C ALA A 32 7.30 2.98 -0.70
N LEU A 33 7.57 1.87 0.01
CA LEU A 33 8.94 1.44 0.33
C LEU A 33 9.72 1.05 -0.93
N ALA A 34 9.09 0.31 -1.86
CA ALA A 34 9.73 -0.08 -3.11
C ALA A 34 10.09 1.15 -3.96
N ASP A 35 9.18 2.11 -4.08
CA ASP A 35 9.39 3.37 -4.79
C ASP A 35 10.52 4.20 -4.17
N ILE A 36 10.53 4.36 -2.84
CA ILE A 36 11.63 5.03 -2.13
C ILE A 36 12.96 4.31 -2.36
N ARG A 37 12.98 2.99 -2.29
CA ARG A 37 14.21 2.21 -2.48
C ARG A 37 14.67 2.14 -3.93
N GLU A 38 13.90 2.69 -4.87
CA GLU A 38 14.14 2.56 -6.31
C GLU A 38 14.21 1.08 -6.73
N ASP A 39 13.41 0.22 -6.07
CA ASP A 39 13.29 -1.20 -6.36
C ASP A 39 12.15 -1.46 -7.34
N ASP A 40 12.41 -1.17 -8.61
CA ASP A 40 11.46 -1.35 -9.72
C ASP A 40 10.92 -2.79 -9.80
N SER A 41 11.74 -3.78 -9.44
CA SER A 41 11.32 -5.19 -9.46
C SER A 41 10.25 -5.48 -8.40
N ALA A 42 10.39 -4.91 -7.21
CA ALA A 42 9.38 -5.00 -6.17
C ALA A 42 8.10 -4.23 -6.55
N VAL A 43 8.24 -3.09 -7.24
CA VAL A 43 7.09 -2.34 -7.77
C VAL A 43 6.31 -3.19 -8.78
N GLU A 44 6.98 -3.83 -9.74
CA GLU A 44 6.36 -4.71 -10.73
C GLU A 44 5.62 -5.88 -10.07
N ILE A 45 6.24 -6.56 -9.10
CA ILE A 45 5.60 -7.65 -8.34
C ILE A 45 4.34 -7.17 -7.63
N LEU A 46 4.37 -5.98 -7.03
CA LEU A 46 3.20 -5.41 -6.35
C LEU A 46 2.11 -5.02 -7.34
N TYR A 47 2.46 -4.51 -8.52
CA TYR A 47 1.50 -4.21 -9.58
C TYR A 47 0.82 -5.49 -10.07
N ASP A 48 1.58 -6.56 -10.26
CA ASP A 48 1.03 -7.88 -10.60
C ASP A 48 0.14 -8.45 -9.47
N GLU A 49 0.50 -8.24 -8.20
CA GLU A 49 -0.34 -8.64 -7.04
C GLU A 49 -1.69 -7.90 -7.06
N ILE A 50 -1.71 -6.62 -7.44
CA ILE A 50 -2.92 -5.78 -7.48
C ILE A 50 -3.76 -6.07 -8.73
N GLY A 51 -3.09 -6.33 -9.85
CA GLY A 51 -3.67 -6.46 -11.19
C GLY A 51 -4.44 -5.22 -11.64
N ASP A 52 -5.29 -5.39 -12.65
CA ASP A 52 -6.06 -4.29 -13.25
C ASP A 52 -7.35 -3.92 -12.49
N CYS A 53 -7.54 -4.40 -11.26
CA CYS A 53 -8.81 -4.20 -10.56
C CYS A 53 -8.98 -2.73 -10.11
N PRO A 54 -9.97 -1.97 -10.63
CA PRO A 54 -10.12 -0.56 -10.30
C PRO A 54 -10.49 -0.32 -8.83
N HIS A 55 -11.23 -1.25 -8.23
CA HIS A 55 -11.51 -1.22 -6.80
C HIS A 55 -10.24 -1.42 -5.99
N CYS A 56 -9.34 -2.28 -6.48
CA CYS A 56 -8.11 -2.56 -5.79
C CYS A 56 -7.21 -1.33 -5.69
N TRP A 57 -6.99 -0.71 -6.86
CA TRP A 57 -6.28 0.55 -7.00
C TRP A 57 -6.90 1.67 -6.16
N ARG A 58 -8.24 1.81 -6.18
CA ARG A 58 -8.92 2.84 -5.38
C ARG A 58 -8.63 2.73 -3.89
N GLY A 59 -8.56 1.50 -3.35
CA GLY A 59 -8.22 1.28 -1.94
C GLY A 59 -6.79 1.70 -1.62
N ILE A 60 -5.83 1.30 -2.46
CA ILE A 60 -4.41 1.64 -2.31
C ILE A 60 -4.20 3.15 -2.41
N SER A 61 -4.75 3.80 -3.43
CA SER A 61 -4.65 5.26 -3.57
C SER A 61 -5.23 6.02 -2.39
N ARG A 62 -6.31 5.52 -1.77
CA ARG A 62 -6.88 6.14 -0.56
C ARG A 62 -5.98 5.99 0.65
N VAL A 63 -5.40 4.81 0.86
CA VAL A 63 -4.41 4.62 1.94
C VAL A 63 -3.21 5.53 1.70
N LEU A 64 -2.65 5.54 0.50
CA LEU A 64 -1.51 6.40 0.16
C LEU A 64 -1.83 7.88 0.39
N ALA A 65 -3.01 8.35 -0.03
CA ALA A 65 -3.44 9.72 0.23
C ALA A 65 -3.52 10.04 1.75
N GLY A 66 -4.00 9.10 2.57
CA GLY A 66 -4.01 9.24 4.02
C GLY A 66 -2.60 9.20 4.65
N ALA A 67 -1.72 8.34 4.12
CA ALA A 67 -0.35 8.15 4.60
C ALA A 67 0.56 9.33 4.25
N VAL A 68 0.39 9.94 3.07
CA VAL A 68 1.07 11.17 2.63
C VAL A 68 0.79 12.33 3.59
N ILE A 69 -0.40 12.41 4.18
CA ILE A 69 -0.74 13.43 5.19
C ILE A 69 0.03 13.18 6.50
N GLY A 70 0.35 11.92 6.83
CA GLY A 70 1.16 11.56 8.00
C GLY A 70 2.68 11.68 7.81
N MET A 71 3.16 11.52 6.57
CA MET A 71 4.58 11.62 6.19
C MET A 71 5.00 13.00 5.68
N GLY A 72 4.06 13.94 5.50
CA GLY A 72 4.35 15.31 5.05
C GLY A 72 5.27 16.13 5.97
N LEU A 73 5.63 15.60 7.16
CA LEU A 73 6.58 16.21 8.08
C LEU A 73 8.04 15.77 7.86
N SER A 74 8.31 14.63 7.21
CA SER A 74 9.68 14.13 6.98
C SER A 74 10.25 14.51 5.61
N GLN A 75 9.41 14.60 4.57
CA GLN A 75 9.84 15.10 3.25
C GLN A 75 10.30 16.57 3.26
N ALA A 76 9.91 17.35 4.28
CA ALA A 76 10.39 18.73 4.45
C ALA A 76 11.91 18.84 4.69
N ASN A 77 12.57 17.73 5.07
CA ASN A 77 13.99 17.69 5.39
C ASN A 77 14.85 16.87 4.40
N ASP A 78 14.27 16.38 3.29
CA ASP A 78 14.95 15.53 2.29
C ASP A 78 15.61 14.25 2.90
N ASP A 79 15.07 13.78 4.03
CA ASP A 79 15.64 12.67 4.80
C ASP A 79 14.95 11.35 4.40
N LYS A 80 15.46 10.75 3.33
CA LYS A 80 14.99 9.48 2.78
C LYS A 80 15.03 8.34 3.80
N GLU A 81 16.08 8.29 4.64
CA GLU A 81 16.24 7.24 5.67
C GLU A 81 15.17 7.35 6.76
N LEU A 82 14.85 8.57 7.19
CA LEU A 82 13.78 8.80 8.16
C LEU A 82 12.40 8.38 7.61
N VAL A 83 12.12 8.70 6.35
CA VAL A 83 10.87 8.31 5.67
C VAL A 83 10.78 6.78 5.58
N GLU A 84 11.86 6.12 5.15
CA GLU A 84 11.93 4.67 5.04
C GLU A 84 11.70 3.99 6.40
N ALA A 85 12.42 4.40 7.44
CA ALA A 85 12.26 3.84 8.78
C ALA A 85 10.84 4.01 9.34
N GLN A 86 10.18 5.15 9.05
CA GLN A 86 8.81 5.40 9.47
C GLN A 86 7.81 4.52 8.71
N LEU A 87 8.01 4.29 7.42
CA LEU A 87 7.21 3.38 6.61
C LEU A 87 7.39 1.92 7.06
N GLU A 88 8.61 1.48 7.34
CA GLU A 88 8.87 0.14 7.87
C GLU A 88 8.16 -0.10 9.20
N LYS A 89 8.20 0.89 10.10
CA LYS A 89 7.47 0.83 11.39
C LYS A 89 5.96 0.73 11.19
N GLN A 90 5.39 1.49 10.25
CA GLN A 90 3.97 1.40 9.93
C GLN A 90 3.62 0.05 9.32
N LEU A 91 4.50 -0.50 8.47
CA LEU A 91 4.30 -1.80 7.85
C LEU A 91 4.32 -2.91 8.90
N ALA A 92 5.30 -2.90 9.80
CA ALA A 92 5.37 -3.84 10.92
C ALA A 92 4.09 -3.80 11.76
N ALA A 93 3.63 -2.61 12.16
CA ALA A 93 2.39 -2.46 12.92
C ALA A 93 1.15 -2.96 12.15
N ALA A 94 1.09 -2.74 10.84
CA ALA A 94 -0.01 -3.20 9.99
C ALA A 94 -0.02 -4.72 9.78
N LEU A 95 1.14 -5.39 9.91
CA LEU A 95 1.27 -6.84 9.84
C LEU A 95 1.01 -7.50 11.21
N ASP A 96 1.46 -6.89 12.31
CA ASP A 96 1.24 -7.38 13.68
C ASP A 96 -0.23 -7.33 14.11
N GLY A 97 -1.03 -6.43 13.51
CA GLY A 97 -2.45 -6.28 13.79
C GLY A 97 -3.38 -7.25 13.04
N GLN A 98 -2.85 -8.22 12.30
CA GLN A 98 -3.61 -9.15 11.44
C GLN A 98 -4.03 -10.46 12.12
#